data_AF-A0A518FKX7-F1
#
_entry.id   AF-A0A518FKX7-F1
#
_cell.length_a   1.000
_cell.length_b   1.000
_cell.length_c   1.000
_cell.angle_alpha   90.00
_cell.angle_beta   90.00
_cell.angle_gamma   90.00
#
_symmetry.space_group_name_H-M   'P 1'
#
loop_
_entity.id
_entity.type
_entity.pdbx_description
1 polymer ?
#
loop_
_entity_poly.entity_id
_entity_poly.type
_entity_poly.pdbx_seq_one_letter_code
_entity_poly.pdbx_strand_id
1 'polypeptide(L)'
;MKKFRFQFESVLKMRRHKRSLCRQLLGEILQADQRLVEERSRLEALRLEQLQEIRLRQDLGRVDVDAGANLRYYAGQLQTQIQTVTANRRVLEKQLAACRQALAQAEQEVKAMEKLSDKHRDAFQYAQIRKESLELEETWSATQQTGGVR
;
A
#
# COMPACT_ATOMS: atom_id res chain seq x y z
N MET A 1 -15.62 13.82 35.41
CA MET A 1 -16.14 13.63 34.04
C MET A 1 -15.80 12.23 33.53
N LYS A 2 -16.77 11.49 32.97
CA LYS A 2 -16.50 10.17 32.37
C LYS A 2 -15.69 10.37 31.09
N LYS A 3 -14.65 9.57 30.86
CA LYS A 3 -13.89 9.59 29.59
C LYS A 3 -14.65 8.84 28.51
N PHE A 4 -14.69 9.39 27.29
CA PHE A 4 -15.25 8.69 26.13
C PHE A 4 -14.47 7.38 25.87
N ARG A 5 -15.19 6.29 25.64
CA ARG A 5 -14.63 5.00 25.19
C ARG A 5 -15.43 4.51 24.01
N PHE A 6 -14.76 4.26 22.90
CA PHE A 6 -15.42 3.74 21.71
C PHE A 6 -15.56 2.22 21.82
N GLN A 7 -16.80 1.73 21.78
CA GLN A 7 -17.10 0.30 21.98
C GLN A 7 -16.45 -0.64 20.96
N PHE A 8 -16.08 -0.14 19.77
CA PHE A 8 -15.43 -0.92 18.71
C PHE A 8 -13.95 -0.54 18.49
N GLU A 9 -13.28 -0.05 19.53
CA GLU A 9 -11.87 0.36 19.46
C GLU A 9 -10.95 -0.79 19.02
N SER A 10 -11.18 -2.00 19.53
CA SER A 10 -10.42 -3.21 19.14
C SER A 10 -10.55 -3.50 17.63
N VAL A 11 -11.77 -3.40 17.09
CA VAL A 11 -12.06 -3.61 15.67
C VAL A 11 -11.41 -2.52 14.82
N LEU A 12 -11.46 -1.26 15.24
CA LEU A 12 -10.78 -0.16 14.56
C LEU A 12 -9.26 -0.36 14.55
N LYS A 13 -8.66 -0.79 15.66
CA LYS A 13 -7.23 -1.11 15.75
C LYS A 13 -6.84 -2.24 14.80
N MET A 14 -7.62 -3.32 14.77
CA MET A 14 -7.42 -4.45 13.85
C MET A 14 -7.49 -3.99 12.38
N ARG A 15 -8.49 -3.20 11.99
CA ARG A 15 -8.62 -2.70 10.61
C ARG A 15 -7.47 -1.76 10.20
N ARG A 16 -7.02 -0.90 11.12
CA ARG A 16 -5.84 -0.06 10.89
C ARG A 16 -4.58 -0.90 10.66
N HIS A 17 -4.42 -1.97 11.44
CA HIS A 17 -3.32 -2.92 11.26
C HIS A 17 -3.41 -3.63 9.90
N LYS A 18 -4.59 -4.15 9.52
CA LYS A 18 -4.84 -4.73 8.18
C LYS A 18 -4.46 -3.77 7.05
N ARG A 19 -4.88 -2.50 7.13
CA ARG A 19 -4.47 -1.45 6.17
C ARG A 19 -2.95 -1.30 6.12
N SER A 20 -2.27 -1.29 7.26
CA SER A 20 -0.81 -1.20 7.33
C SER A 20 -0.14 -2.38 6.64
N LEU A 21 -0.63 -3.60 6.86
CA LEU A 21 -0.13 -4.80 6.20
C LEU A 21 -0.31 -4.75 4.68
N CYS A 22 -1.48 -4.30 4.21
CA CYS A 22 -1.71 -4.11 2.77
C CYS A 22 -0.75 -3.08 2.14
N ARG A 23 -0.42 -2.00 2.87
CA ARG A 23 0.57 -1.01 2.41
C ARG A 23 1.97 -1.59 2.33
N GLN A 24 2.37 -2.36 3.34
CA GLN A 24 3.67 -3.03 3.35
C GLN A 24 3.78 -4.01 2.18
N LEU A 25 2.78 -4.88 1.99
CA LEU A 25 2.76 -5.85 0.90
C LEU A 25 2.81 -5.17 -0.48
N LEU A 26 2.06 -4.07 -0.66
CA LEU A 26 2.13 -3.29 -1.89
C LEU A 26 3.53 -2.73 -2.14
N GLY A 27 4.20 -2.24 -1.09
CA GLY A 27 5.58 -1.76 -1.17
C GLY A 27 6.56 -2.86 -1.58
N GLU A 28 6.45 -4.05 -0.98
CA GLU A 28 7.27 -5.21 -1.32
C GLU A 28 7.10 -5.63 -2.78
N ILE A 29 5.86 -5.68 -3.27
CA ILE A 29 5.55 -6.03 -4.67
C ILE A 29 6.07 -4.97 -5.64
N LEU A 30 5.92 -3.68 -5.32
CA LEU A 30 6.46 -2.59 -6.13
C LEU A 30 7.99 -2.67 -6.23
N GLN A 31 8.66 -2.97 -5.12
CA GLN A 31 10.11 -3.15 -5.12
C GLN A 31 10.52 -4.36 -5.97
N ALA A 32 9.78 -5.48 -5.89
CA ALA A 32 10.03 -6.65 -6.70
C ALA A 32 9.82 -6.38 -8.21
N ASP A 33 8.75 -5.67 -8.59
CA ASP A 33 8.51 -5.26 -9.99
C ASP A 33 9.66 -4.39 -10.52
N GLN A 34 10.07 -3.41 -9.73
CA GLN A 34 11.17 -2.51 -10.09
C GLN A 34 12.48 -3.27 -10.33
N ARG A 35 12.81 -4.25 -9.49
CA ARG A 35 13.99 -5.12 -9.69
C ARG A 35 13.90 -5.90 -10.99
N LEU A 36 12.73 -6.42 -11.37
CA LEU A 36 12.55 -7.12 -12.64
C LEU A 36 12.66 -6.17 -13.84
N VAL A 37 12.20 -4.92 -13.73
CA VAL A 37 12.37 -3.89 -14.76
C VAL A 37 13.85 -3.58 -14.99
N GLU A 38 14.60 -3.38 -13.91
CA GLU A 38 16.04 -3.11 -13.95
C GLU A 38 16.81 -4.30 -14.54
N GLU A 39 16.50 -5.53 -14.10
CA GLU A 39 17.14 -6.73 -14.60
C GLU A 39 16.85 -6.95 -16.09
N ARG A 40 15.60 -6.74 -16.53
CA ARG A 40 15.26 -6.81 -17.94
C ARG A 40 16.06 -5.81 -18.77
N SER A 41 16.15 -4.56 -18.31
CA SER A 41 16.92 -3.50 -18.99
C SER A 41 18.40 -3.87 -19.12
N ARG A 42 18.99 -4.42 -18.05
CA ARG A 42 20.36 -4.94 -18.06
C ARG A 42 20.54 -6.06 -19.09
N LEU A 43 19.65 -7.04 -19.12
CA LEU A 43 19.72 -8.15 -20.08
C LEU A 43 19.54 -7.69 -21.53
N GLU A 44 18.66 -6.71 -21.77
CA GLU A 44 18.47 -6.10 -23.09
C GLU A 44 19.73 -5.36 -23.56
N ALA A 45 20.39 -4.61 -22.67
CA ALA A 45 21.64 -3.93 -22.96
C ALA A 45 22.77 -4.92 -23.29
N LEU A 46 22.95 -5.97 -22.47
CA LEU A 46 23.92 -7.04 -22.72
C LEU A 46 23.67 -7.72 -24.06
N ARG A 47 22.40 -8.03 -24.36
CA ARG A 47 22.05 -8.67 -25.64
C ARG A 47 22.37 -7.77 -26.83
N LEU A 48 22.11 -6.47 -26.71
CA LEU A 48 22.43 -5.50 -27.75
C LEU A 48 23.95 -5.43 -28.00
N GLU A 49 24.76 -5.42 -26.94
CA GLU A 49 26.22 -5.46 -27.01
C GLU A 49 26.71 -6.71 -27.78
N GLN A 50 26.19 -7.90 -27.46
CA GLN A 50 26.56 -9.13 -28.17
C GLN A 50 26.21 -9.06 -29.66
N LEU A 51 25.07 -8.47 -30.01
CA LEU A 51 24.64 -8.31 -31.40
C LEU A 51 25.49 -7.28 -32.15
N GLN A 52 25.95 -6.23 -31.48
CA GLN A 52 26.88 -5.25 -32.06
C GLN A 52 28.25 -5.88 -32.31
N GLU A 53 28.76 -6.66 -31.36
CA GLU A 53 30.02 -7.38 -31.50
C GLU A 53 29.99 -8.36 -32.69
N ILE A 54 28.88 -9.07 -32.89
CA ILE A 54 28.68 -9.94 -34.06
C ILE A 54 28.81 -9.13 -35.37
N ARG A 55 28.20 -7.94 -35.45
CA ARG A 55 28.26 -7.09 -36.65
C ARG A 55 29.67 -6.58 -36.91
N LEU A 56 30.34 -6.06 -35.88
CA LEU A 56 31.72 -5.56 -36.00
C LEU A 56 32.68 -6.62 -36.51
N ARG A 57 32.55 -7.87 -36.05
CA ARG A 57 33.38 -8.99 -36.52
C ARG A 57 33.08 -9.40 -37.96
N GLN A 58 31.84 -9.27 -38.40
CA GLN A 58 31.46 -9.55 -39.80
C GLN A 58 32.00 -8.49 -40.76
N ASP A 59 32.00 -7.22 -40.37
CA ASP A 59 32.48 -6.10 -41.20
C ASP A 59 33.99 -6.13 -41.45
N LEU A 60 34.78 -6.74 -40.56
CA LEU A 60 36.24 -6.86 -40.68
C LEU A 60 36.72 -7.87 -41.74
N GLY A 61 35.80 -8.55 -42.45
CA GLY A 61 36.12 -9.47 -43.55
C GLY A 61 36.80 -10.78 -43.14
N ARG A 62 37.12 -10.97 -41.85
CA ARG A 62 37.55 -12.24 -41.26
C ARG A 62 36.38 -12.88 -40.51
N VAL A 63 35.77 -13.88 -41.14
CA VAL A 63 34.68 -14.64 -40.53
C VAL A 63 35.27 -15.73 -39.64
N ASP A 64 35.40 -15.45 -38.34
CA ASP A 64 35.53 -16.49 -37.32
C ASP A 64 34.14 -17.07 -37.03
N VAL A 65 33.85 -18.20 -37.66
CA VAL A 65 32.54 -18.87 -37.60
C VAL A 65 32.23 -19.33 -36.17
N ASP A 66 33.22 -19.84 -35.44
CA ASP A 66 33.05 -20.39 -34.10
C ASP A 66 32.79 -19.27 -33.09
N ALA A 67 33.56 -18.18 -33.16
CA ALA A 67 33.31 -17.03 -32.31
C ALA A 67 31.94 -16.38 -32.58
N GLY A 68 31.54 -16.28 -33.85
CA GLY A 68 30.22 -15.78 -34.23
C GLY A 68 29.07 -16.70 -33.83
N ALA A 69 29.28 -18.01 -33.79
CA ALA A 69 28.30 -18.99 -33.30
C ALA A 69 28.12 -18.88 -31.78
N ASN A 70 29.22 -18.75 -31.02
CA ASN A 70 29.19 -18.60 -29.57
C ASN A 70 28.46 -17.32 -29.14
N LEU A 71 28.73 -16.18 -29.77
CA LEU A 71 28.03 -14.91 -29.49
C LEU A 71 26.53 -15.02 -29.77
N ARG A 72 26.14 -15.67 -30.87
CA ARG A 72 24.71 -15.88 -31.21
C ARG A 72 24.02 -16.80 -30.23
N TYR A 73 24.69 -17.88 -29.82
CA TYR A 73 24.18 -18.78 -28.80
C TYR A 73 23.94 -18.04 -27.48
N TYR A 74 24.92 -17.26 -27.03
CA TYR A 74 24.78 -16.46 -25.80
C TYR A 74 23.67 -15.40 -25.92
N ALA A 75 23.55 -14.69 -27.05
CA ALA A 75 22.45 -13.77 -27.30
C ALA A 75 21.06 -14.47 -27.26
N GLY A 76 20.99 -15.75 -27.67
CA GLY A 76 19.80 -16.59 -27.53
C GLY A 76 19.48 -16.94 -26.08
N GLN A 77 20.50 -17.23 -25.26
CA GLN A 77 20.32 -17.42 -23.81
C GLN A 77 19.79 -16.15 -23.14
N LEU A 78 20.37 -14.99 -23.44
CA LEU A 78 19.90 -13.70 -22.94
C LEU A 78 18.44 -13.44 -23.35
N GLN A 79 18.06 -13.77 -24.59
CA GLN A 79 16.67 -13.66 -25.04
C GLN A 79 15.70 -14.52 -24.21
N THR A 80 16.12 -15.74 -23.85
CA THR A 80 15.33 -16.65 -23.02
C THR A 80 15.18 -16.11 -21.59
N GLN A 81 16.25 -15.52 -21.04
CA GLN A 81 16.22 -14.86 -19.73
C GLN A 81 15.29 -13.63 -19.75
N ILE A 82 15.35 -12.78 -20.78
CA ILE A 82 14.44 -11.63 -20.97
C ILE A 82 12.98 -12.09 -20.99
N GLN A 83 12.67 -13.17 -21.70
CA GLN A 83 11.32 -13.73 -21.75
C GLN A 83 10.86 -14.22 -20.38
N THR A 84 11.75 -14.88 -19.63
CA THR A 84 11.47 -15.35 -18.26
C THR A 84 11.19 -14.19 -17.30
N VAL A 85 12.03 -13.16 -17.29
CA VAL A 85 11.82 -11.94 -16.48
C VAL A 85 10.51 -11.25 -16.87
N THR A 86 10.21 -11.16 -18.16
CA THR A 86 8.96 -10.59 -18.67
C THR A 86 7.73 -11.38 -18.21
N ALA A 87 7.79 -12.71 -18.24
CA ALA A 87 6.73 -13.57 -17.75
C ALA A 87 6.52 -13.41 -16.24
N ASN A 88 7.60 -13.39 -15.46
CA ASN A 88 7.56 -13.15 -14.01
C ASN A 88 6.94 -11.80 -13.68
N ARG A 89 7.28 -10.76 -14.47
CA ARG A 89 6.71 -9.43 -14.29
C ARG A 89 5.19 -9.40 -14.52
N ARG A 90 4.69 -10.08 -15.55
CA ARG A 90 3.24 -10.22 -15.78
C ARG A 90 2.52 -10.88 -14.61
N VAL A 91 3.17 -11.80 -13.89
CA VAL A 91 2.62 -12.39 -12.66
C VAL A 91 2.54 -11.34 -11.56
N LEU A 92 3.61 -10.55 -11.35
CA LEU A 92 3.61 -9.45 -10.37
C LEU A 92 2.56 -8.38 -10.69
N GLU A 93 2.36 -8.01 -11.96
CA GLU A 93 1.35 -7.03 -12.36
C GLU A 93 -0.06 -7.43 -11.90
N LYS A 94 -0.41 -8.72 -12.01
CA LYS A 94 -1.69 -9.25 -11.51
C LYS A 94 -1.78 -9.16 -9.98
N GLN A 95 -0.71 -9.50 -9.27
CA GLN A 95 -0.65 -9.40 -7.81
C GLN A 95 -0.73 -7.95 -7.34
N LEU A 96 -0.12 -7.03 -8.08
CA LEU A 96 -0.12 -5.59 -7.80
C LEU A 96 -1.53 -5.02 -7.94
N ALA A 97 -2.26 -5.40 -8.98
CA ALA A 97 -3.67 -5.03 -9.14
C ALA A 97 -4.53 -5.52 -7.95
N ALA A 98 -4.36 -6.79 -7.55
CA ALA A 98 -5.07 -7.35 -6.41
C ALA A 98 -4.71 -6.64 -5.09
N CYS A 99 -3.44 -6.29 -4.87
CA CYS A 99 -3.00 -5.58 -3.68
C CYS A 99 -3.53 -4.13 -3.62
N ARG A 100 -3.58 -3.44 -4.76
CA ARG A 100 -4.21 -2.11 -4.85
C ARG A 100 -5.68 -2.17 -4.47
N GLN A 101 -6.42 -3.16 -4.96
CA GLN A 101 -7.82 -3.36 -4.60
C GLN A 101 -7.99 -3.68 -3.12
N ALA A 102 -7.17 -4.58 -2.57
CA ALA A 102 -7.21 -4.94 -1.15
C ALA A 102 -6.90 -3.74 -0.24
N LEU A 103 -5.92 -2.91 -0.61
CA LEU A 103 -5.60 -1.68 0.10
C LEU A 103 -6.77 -0.69 0.08
N ALA A 104 -7.38 -0.46 -1.09
CA ALA A 104 -8.52 0.43 -1.23
C ALA A 104 -9.71 -0.02 -0.34
N GLN A 105 -9.99 -1.31 -0.30
CA GLN A 105 -11.01 -1.88 0.59
C GLN A 105 -10.66 -1.67 2.07
N ALA A 106 -9.42 -1.96 2.46
CA ALA A 106 -8.96 -1.74 3.84
C ALA A 106 -9.05 -0.25 4.26
N GLU A 107 -8.77 0.68 3.34
CA GLU A 107 -8.92 2.11 3.59
C GLU A 107 -10.38 2.52 3.78
N GLN A 108 -11.29 1.99 2.96
CA GLN A 108 -12.73 2.21 3.11
C GLN A 108 -13.23 1.66 4.45
N GLU A 109 -12.83 0.45 4.83
CA GLU A 109 -13.18 -0.20 6.09
C GLU A 109 -12.74 0.61 7.31
N VAL A 110 -11.53 1.19 7.27
CA VAL A 110 -11.01 2.06 8.34
C VAL A 110 -11.78 3.37 8.39
N LYS A 111 -11.97 4.03 7.23
CA LYS A 111 -12.69 5.32 7.15
C LYS A 111 -14.13 5.20 7.66
N ALA A 112 -14.80 4.08 7.35
CA ALA A 112 -16.15 3.82 7.87
C ALA A 112 -16.17 3.71 9.40
N MET A 113 -15.19 3.04 10.00
CA MET A 113 -15.10 2.90 11.46
C MET A 113 -14.69 4.19 12.16
N GLU A 114 -13.82 4.99 11.55
CA GLU A 114 -13.44 6.31 12.07
C GLU A 114 -14.66 7.24 12.10
N LYS A 115 -15.42 7.31 11.00
CA LYS A 115 -16.68 8.05 10.97
C LYS A 115 -17.69 7.57 12.01
N LEU A 116 -17.78 6.26 12.24
CA LEU A 116 -18.64 5.73 13.30
C LEU A 116 -18.16 6.16 14.68
N SER A 117 -16.86 6.07 14.96
CA SER A 117 -16.25 6.54 16.20
C SER A 117 -16.55 8.03 16.44
N ASP A 118 -16.43 8.86 15.41
CA ASP A 118 -16.70 10.30 15.50
C ASP A 118 -18.17 10.56 15.87
N LYS A 119 -19.12 9.90 15.20
CA LYS A 119 -20.56 9.99 15.56
C LYS A 119 -20.84 9.60 17.01
N HIS A 120 -20.20 8.51 17.49
CA HIS A 120 -20.34 8.10 18.90
C HIS A 120 -19.75 9.13 19.86
N ARG A 121 -18.65 9.78 19.47
CA ARG A 121 -18.02 10.84 20.26
C ARG A 121 -18.92 12.07 20.35
N ASP A 122 -19.50 12.50 19.24
CA ASP A 122 -20.40 13.66 19.20
C ASP A 122 -21.63 13.41 20.06
N ALA A 123 -22.23 12.21 19.96
CA ALA A 123 -23.37 11.82 20.80
C ALA A 123 -23.01 11.79 22.30
N PHE A 124 -21.82 11.29 22.63
CA PHE A 124 -21.33 11.28 24.01
C PHE A 124 -21.12 12.71 24.54
N GLN A 125 -20.51 13.59 23.75
CA GLN A 125 -20.29 14.99 24.12
C GLN A 125 -21.62 15.72 24.34
N TYR A 126 -22.57 15.55 23.43
CA TYR A 126 -23.92 16.12 23.56
C TYR A 126 -24.61 15.64 24.86
N ALA A 127 -24.51 14.35 25.17
CA ALA A 127 -25.08 13.80 26.41
C ALA A 127 -24.39 14.34 27.68
N GLN A 128 -23.07 14.57 27.65
CA GLN A 128 -22.36 15.19 28.77
C GLN A 128 -22.81 16.65 28.96
N ILE A 129 -22.82 17.46 27.90
CA ILE A 129 -23.26 18.86 27.95
C ILE A 129 -24.69 18.96 28.49
N ARG A 130 -25.60 18.09 28.03
CA ARG A 130 -26.98 18.07 28.52
C ARG A 130 -27.07 17.73 30.01
N LYS A 131 -26.26 16.80 30.49
CA LYS A 131 -26.21 16.42 31.90
C LYS A 131 -25.67 17.56 32.77
N GLU A 132 -24.60 18.20 32.32
CA GLU A 132 -24.01 19.35 33.00
C GLU A 132 -25.00 20.53 33.07
N SER A 133 -25.75 20.79 32.00
CA SER A 133 -26.81 21.81 31.98
C SER A 133 -27.91 21.53 33.00
N LEU A 134 -28.39 20.28 33.09
CA LEU A 134 -29.39 19.87 34.07
C LEU A 134 -28.87 20.02 35.51
N GLU A 135 -27.63 19.60 35.78
CA GLU A 135 -27.00 19.75 37.10
C GLU A 135 -26.86 21.25 37.49
N LEU A 136 -26.57 22.14 36.54
CA LEU A 136 -26.54 23.58 36.77
C LEU A 136 -27.92 24.16 37.06
N GLU A 137 -28.96 23.74 36.33
CA GLU A 137 -30.34 24.17 36.59
C GLU A 137 -30.83 23.71 37.97
N GLU A 138 -30.57 22.46 38.34
CA GLU A 138 -30.93 21.90 39.64
C GLU A 138 -30.23 22.64 40.80
N THR A 139 -28.93 22.91 40.66
CA THR A 139 -28.16 23.66 41.68
C THR A 139 -28.61 25.12 41.81
N TRP A 140 -28.97 25.77 40.71
CA TRP A 140 -29.52 27.13 40.72
C TRP A 140 -30.92 27.18 41.35
N SER A 141 -31.79 26.21 41.04
CA SER A 141 -33.12 26.11 41.66
C SER A 141 -33.05 25.85 43.16
N ALA A 142 -32.16 24.94 43.58
CA ALA A 142 -31.96 24.62 45.00
C ALA A 142 -31.45 25.83 45.81
N THR A 143 -30.51 26.61 45.25
CA THR A 143 -30.00 27.82 45.91
C THR A 143 -31.06 28.90 46.07
N GLN A 144 -31.95 29.09 45.08
CA GLN A 144 -33.07 30.03 45.20
C GLN A 144 -34.11 29.63 46.25
N GLN A 145 -34.42 28.33 46.36
CA GLN A 145 -35.37 27.84 47.37
C GLN A 145 -34.82 27.99 48.80
N THR A 146 -33.52 27.82 49.01
CA THR A 146 -32.89 28.05 50.33
C THR A 146 -32.70 29.53 50.68
N GLY A 147 -32.65 30.43 49.69
CA GLY A 147 -32.52 31.88 49.90
C GLY A 147 -33.83 32.62 50.17
N GLY A 148 -34.99 31.96 50.01
CA GLY A 148 -36.32 32.52 50.20
C GLY A 148 -36.88 32.42 51.64
N VAL A 149 -36.13 31.88 52.60
CA VAL A 149 -36.49 31.88 54.02
C VAL A 149 -35.88 33.11 54.69
N ARG A 150 -36.57 34.23 54.61
CA ARG A 150 -36.43 35.37 55.54
C ARG A 150 -37.80 35.90 55.90
#